data_AF-A0AAV6Z745-F1
#
_entry.id   AF-A0AAV6Z745-F1
#
_cell.length_a   1.000
_cell.length_b   1.000
_cell.length_c   1.000
_cell.angle_alpha   90.00
_cell.angle_beta   90.00
_cell.angle_gamma   90.00
#
_symmetry.space_group_name_H-M   'P 1'
#
loop_
_entity.id
_entity.type
_entity.pdbx_description
1 polymer ?
#
loop_
_entity_poly.entity_id
_entity_poly.type
_entity_poly.pdbx_seq_one_letter_code
_entity_poly.pdbx_strand_id
1 'polypeptide(L)'
;MKRKFSSFFKSLVIELDKDLYGPDNHLVEWHRTPSTQETDGFQVKRPGDVSVRCTLLLMLDYQPPQFKLDPRLARLLGIHTQTRAVIIQALWQYIKTNKLQDCHDKEYISGDKYFQQIFDCPRLKFSEIPQRLTNLLLPPDPIVINHIIRYKGDGGDVGHRPLYPVCSQRPLPTHR
;
A
#
# COMPACT_ATOMS: atom_id res chain seq x y z
N MET A 1 15.27 1.14 -22.23
CA MET A 1 14.14 2.09 -22.09
C MET A 1 14.11 2.62 -20.66
N LYS A 2 13.94 3.93 -20.47
CA LYS A 2 13.79 4.54 -19.13
C LYS A 2 12.40 4.21 -18.60
N ARG A 3 12.30 3.63 -17.40
CA ARG A 3 11.01 3.38 -16.75
C ARG A 3 10.31 4.71 -16.47
N LYS A 4 9.01 4.76 -16.77
CA LYS A 4 8.16 5.93 -16.51
C LYS A 4 7.85 6.05 -15.02
N PHE A 5 7.65 7.26 -14.51
CA PHE A 5 7.34 7.47 -13.09
C PHE A 5 6.13 6.67 -12.61
N SER A 6 5.01 6.66 -13.35
CA SER A 6 3.80 5.91 -12.97
C SER A 6 4.03 4.40 -12.91
N SER A 7 5.06 3.89 -13.61
CA SER A 7 5.34 2.45 -13.69
C SER A 7 5.86 1.84 -12.38
N PHE A 8 6.21 2.68 -11.39
CA PHE A 8 6.59 2.23 -10.06
C PHE A 8 5.41 2.05 -9.10
N PHE A 9 4.22 2.56 -9.45
CA PHE A 9 3.09 2.66 -8.52
C PHE A 9 1.89 1.85 -9.01
N LYS A 10 1.28 1.12 -8.08
CA LYS A 10 -0.03 0.48 -8.28
C LYS A 10 -1.14 1.51 -8.17
N SER A 11 -0.97 2.46 -7.25
CA SER A 11 -1.91 3.56 -7.04
C SER A 11 -1.24 4.70 -6.29
N LEU A 12 -1.84 5.89 -6.37
CA LEU A 12 -1.47 7.04 -5.57
C LEU A 12 -2.73 7.73 -5.03
N VAL A 13 -2.59 8.40 -3.90
CA VAL A 13 -3.62 9.27 -3.34
C VAL A 13 -3.00 10.61 -2.99
N ILE A 14 -3.70 11.68 -3.32
CA ILE A 14 -3.37 13.05 -2.94
C ILE A 14 -4.51 13.55 -2.07
N GLU A 15 -4.20 13.80 -0.80
CA GLU A 15 -5.12 14.37 0.17
C GLU A 15 -4.75 15.83 0.40
N LEU A 16 -5.69 16.73 0.17
CA LEU A 16 -5.63 18.14 0.49
C LEU A 16 -6.46 18.43 1.74
N ASP A 17 -6.32 19.63 2.28
CA ASP A 17 -7.09 20.04 3.46
C ASP A 17 -8.61 20.01 3.18
N LYS A 18 -9.31 19.17 3.95
CA LYS A 18 -10.74 18.91 3.78
C LYS A 18 -11.61 20.12 4.10
N ASP A 19 -11.18 20.98 5.02
CA ASP A 19 -11.96 22.16 5.41
C ASP A 19 -11.93 23.22 4.30
N LEU A 20 -10.84 23.27 3.51
CA LEU A 20 -10.71 24.18 2.38
C LEU A 20 -11.39 23.68 1.10
N TYR A 21 -11.28 22.39 0.80
CA TYR A 21 -11.76 21.83 -0.47
C TYR A 21 -13.08 21.06 -0.37
N GLY A 22 -13.58 20.83 0.84
CA GLY A 22 -14.79 20.05 1.08
C GLY A 22 -14.63 18.56 0.78
N PRO A 23 -15.69 17.77 1.05
CA PRO A 23 -15.63 16.31 0.98
C PRO A 23 -15.33 15.76 -0.42
N ASP A 24 -15.70 16.48 -1.49
CA ASP A 24 -15.60 15.96 -2.85
C ASP A 24 -14.33 16.37 -3.60
N ASN A 25 -13.64 17.44 -3.18
CA ASN A 25 -12.47 17.95 -3.90
C ASN A 25 -11.14 17.80 -3.16
N HIS A 26 -11.17 17.48 -1.87
CA HIS A 26 -9.96 17.30 -1.06
C HIS A 26 -9.17 16.04 -1.41
N LEU A 27 -9.79 15.05 -2.06
CA LEU A 27 -9.15 13.78 -2.36
C LEU A 27 -9.00 13.58 -3.87
N VAL A 28 -7.83 13.11 -4.30
CA VAL A 28 -7.60 12.62 -5.66
C VAL A 28 -6.93 11.25 -5.58
N GLU A 29 -7.57 10.26 -6.19
CA GLU A 29 -7.06 8.89 -6.24
C GLU A 29 -6.74 8.51 -7.68
N TRP A 30 -5.62 7.83 -7.89
CA TRP A 30 -5.31 7.20 -9.16
C TRP A 30 -4.92 5.75 -8.92
N HIS A 31 -5.47 4.86 -9.75
CA HIS A 31 -5.18 3.43 -9.73
C HIS A 31 -4.73 3.00 -11.11
N ARG A 32 -3.67 2.18 -11.16
CA ARG A 32 -3.26 1.53 -12.39
C ARG A 32 -4.31 0.53 -12.82
N THR A 33 -4.66 0.56 -14.10
CA THR A 33 -5.47 -0.43 -14.79
C THR A 33 -4.66 -1.07 -15.92
N PRO A 34 -5.09 -2.21 -16.48
CA PRO A 34 -4.39 -2.83 -17.62
C PRO A 34 -4.29 -1.93 -18.86
N SER A 35 -5.17 -0.93 -18.99
CA SER A 35 -5.18 0.05 -20.08
C SER A 35 -4.51 1.38 -19.73
N THR A 36 -3.89 1.49 -18.55
CA THR A 36 -3.18 2.71 -18.14
C THR A 36 -1.99 2.97 -19.05
N GLN A 37 -2.04 4.08 -19.78
CA GLN A 37 -0.85 4.65 -20.42
C GLN A 37 0.10 5.21 -19.36
N GLU A 38 1.33 4.74 -19.36
CA GLU A 38 2.37 5.17 -18.42
C GLU A 38 2.84 6.62 -18.68
N THR A 39 3.01 7.40 -17.62
CA THR A 39 3.39 8.82 -17.60
C THR A 39 4.57 9.09 -16.67
N ASP A 40 5.31 10.17 -16.92
CA ASP A 40 6.41 10.64 -16.06
C ASP A 40 5.96 11.60 -14.95
N GLY A 41 4.68 11.95 -14.90
CA GLY A 41 4.16 12.81 -13.85
C GLY A 41 2.64 12.83 -13.78
N PHE A 42 2.16 13.20 -12.60
CA PHE A 42 0.75 13.46 -12.32
C PHE A 42 0.56 14.95 -12.10
N GLN A 43 -0.48 15.53 -12.68
CA GLN A 43 -0.83 16.94 -12.48
C GLN A 43 -2.25 17.04 -11.94
N VAL A 44 -2.39 17.69 -10.79
CA VAL A 44 -3.66 18.00 -10.16
C VAL A 44 -3.72 19.51 -9.97
N LYS A 45 -4.86 20.12 -10.34
CA LYS A 45 -5.12 21.55 -10.17
C LYS A 45 -6.41 21.72 -9.40
N ARG A 46 -6.39 22.58 -8.38
CA ARG A 46 -7.56 23.00 -7.61
C ARG A 46 -7.47 24.51 -7.40
N PRO A 47 -8.61 25.25 -7.42
CA PRO A 47 -8.62 26.68 -7.16
C PRO A 47 -8.31 26.96 -5.69
N GLY A 48 -7.47 27.96 -5.40
CA GLY A 48 -7.16 28.35 -4.02
C GLY A 48 -6.33 29.62 -3.97
N ASP A 49 -6.53 30.38 -2.90
CA ASP A 49 -5.90 31.67 -2.59
C ASP A 49 -5.10 31.64 -1.27
N VAL A 50 -4.96 30.45 -0.68
CA VAL A 50 -4.20 30.21 0.54
C VAL A 50 -3.28 29.00 0.39
N SER A 51 -2.19 28.99 1.16
CA SER A 51 -1.31 27.82 1.21
C SER A 51 -2.04 26.64 1.85
N VAL A 52 -1.85 25.43 1.32
CA VAL A 52 -2.60 24.25 1.76
C VAL A 52 -1.68 23.06 2.06
N ARG A 53 -2.03 22.31 3.12
CA ARG A 53 -1.37 21.03 3.42
C ARG A 53 -1.82 19.97 2.42
N CYS A 54 -0.85 19.17 1.99
CA CYS A 54 -1.02 18.09 1.04
C CYS A 54 -0.29 16.85 1.56
N THR A 55 -0.98 15.72 1.63
CA THR A 55 -0.42 14.42 1.95
C THR A 55 -0.49 13.54 0.73
N LEU A 56 0.67 13.08 0.26
CA LEU A 56 0.79 12.14 -0.85
C LEU A 56 0.97 10.74 -0.27
N LEU A 57 0.12 9.79 -0.66
CA LEU A 57 0.27 8.38 -0.37
C LEU A 57 0.60 7.67 -1.68
N LEU A 58 1.78 7.03 -1.73
CA LEU A 58 2.26 6.33 -2.92
C LEU A 58 2.31 4.84 -2.64
N MET A 59 1.44 4.07 -3.30
CA MET A 59 1.40 2.61 -3.19
C MET A 59 2.23 2.00 -4.31
N LEU A 60 3.37 1.43 -3.94
CA LEU A 60 4.31 0.82 -4.89
C LEU A 60 3.73 -0.45 -5.54
N ASP A 61 4.09 -0.67 -6.79
CA ASP A 61 3.81 -1.91 -7.53
C ASP A 61 5.00 -2.87 -7.41
N TYR A 62 5.07 -3.59 -6.29
CA TYR A 62 6.13 -4.58 -6.06
C TYR A 62 5.96 -5.78 -6.99
N GLN A 63 7.03 -6.12 -7.71
CA GLN A 63 7.09 -7.28 -8.60
C GLN A 63 8.33 -8.12 -8.24
N PRO A 64 8.16 -9.28 -7.57
CA PRO A 64 6.90 -9.92 -7.17
C PRO A 64 6.16 -9.19 -6.02
N PRO A 65 4.85 -9.45 -5.82
CA PRO A 65 4.09 -8.84 -4.75
C PRO A 65 4.70 -9.05 -3.36
N GLN A 66 4.79 -7.98 -2.59
CA GLN A 66 5.19 -7.99 -1.19
C GLN A 66 3.98 -7.78 -0.29
N PHE A 67 4.08 -8.29 0.93
CA PHE A 67 3.03 -8.25 1.94
C PHE A 67 3.63 -7.79 3.25
N LYS A 68 2.92 -6.88 3.93
CA LYS A 68 3.20 -6.54 5.33
C LYS A 68 2.62 -7.65 6.21
N LEU A 69 3.38 -8.10 7.19
CA LEU A 69 2.93 -9.15 8.10
C LEU A 69 2.13 -8.53 9.27
N ASP A 70 1.15 -9.28 9.79
CA ASP A 70 0.55 -9.00 11.10
C ASP A 70 1.66 -8.80 12.15
N PRO A 71 1.55 -7.81 13.07
CA PRO A 71 2.61 -7.48 14.01
C PRO A 71 3.11 -8.67 14.84
N ARG A 72 2.24 -9.64 15.17
CA ARG A 72 2.62 -10.83 15.95
C ARG A 72 3.48 -11.77 15.10
N LEU A 73 3.06 -12.04 13.87
CA LEU A 73 3.82 -12.85 12.92
C LEU A 73 5.14 -12.17 12.52
N ALA A 74 5.12 -10.86 12.30
CA ALA A 74 6.30 -10.08 11.96
C ALA A 74 7.38 -10.19 13.04
N ARG A 75 6.98 -10.09 14.31
CA ARG A 75 7.86 -10.26 15.46
C ARG A 75 8.42 -11.68 15.57
N LEU A 76 7.58 -12.69 15.31
CA LEU A 76 7.99 -14.10 15.36
C LEU A 76 9.07 -14.40 14.32
N LEU A 77 8.88 -13.92 13.09
CA LEU A 77 9.76 -14.22 11.96
C LEU A 77 10.91 -13.22 11.79
N GLY A 78 10.86 -12.07 12.47
CA GLY A 78 11.81 -10.97 12.25
C GLY A 78 11.64 -10.29 10.89
N ILE A 79 10.43 -10.33 10.32
CA ILE A 79 10.14 -9.86 8.96
C ILE A 79 8.95 -8.90 8.99
N HIS A 80 9.13 -7.67 8.53
CA HIS A 80 8.03 -6.70 8.47
C HIS A 80 7.27 -6.74 7.14
N THR A 81 7.99 -6.80 6.03
CA THR A 81 7.41 -6.83 4.67
C THR A 81 8.26 -7.72 3.77
N GLN A 82 7.65 -8.72 3.14
CA GLN A 82 8.34 -9.65 2.23
C GLN A 82 7.39 -10.30 1.22
N THR A 83 7.96 -11.05 0.27
CA THR A 83 7.18 -11.90 -0.64
C THR A 83 6.58 -13.10 0.09
N ARG A 84 5.46 -13.62 -0.41
CA ARG A 84 4.79 -14.79 0.19
C ARG A 84 5.72 -16.01 0.30
N ALA A 85 6.58 -16.23 -0.70
CA ALA A 85 7.53 -17.34 -0.70
C ALA A 85 8.55 -17.22 0.44
N VAL A 86 9.13 -16.03 0.63
CA VAL A 86 10.10 -15.76 1.71
C VAL A 86 9.44 -15.93 3.08
N ILE A 87 8.19 -15.47 3.23
CA ILE A 87 7.43 -15.61 4.49
C ILE A 87 7.18 -17.08 4.84
N ILE A 88 6.73 -17.89 3.86
CA ILE A 88 6.51 -19.33 4.05
C ILE A 88 7.82 -20.03 4.42
N GLN A 89 8.92 -19.68 3.75
CA GLN A 89 10.23 -20.24 4.05
C GLN A 89 10.69 -19.89 5.48
N ALA A 90 10.52 -18.64 5.90
CA ALA A 90 10.86 -18.20 7.25
C ALA A 90 10.02 -18.92 8.31
N LEU A 91 8.72 -19.09 8.07
CA LEU A 91 7.83 -19.85 8.96
C LEU A 91 8.25 -21.32 9.06
N TRP A 92 8.60 -21.94 7.94
CA TRP A 92 9.11 -23.30 7.91
C TRP A 92 10.43 -23.45 8.69
N GLN A 93 11.35 -22.50 8.53
CA GLN A 93 12.60 -22.47 9.29
C GLN A 93 12.33 -22.35 10.79
N TYR A 94 11.42 -21.48 11.18
CA TYR A 94 10.99 -21.34 12.58
C TYR A 94 10.44 -22.65 13.15
N ILE A 95 9.56 -23.34 12.41
CA ILE A 95 8.98 -24.63 12.82
C ILE A 95 10.07 -25.68 13.03
N LYS A 96 11.06 -25.76 12.12
CA LYS A 96 12.19 -26.69 12.23
C LYS A 96 13.09 -26.38 13.41
N THR A 97 13.53 -25.13 13.55
CA THR A 97 14.45 -24.70 14.62
C THR A 97 13.85 -24.93 16.00
N ASN A 98 12.54 -24.71 16.15
CA ASN A 98 11.83 -24.92 17.42
C ASN A 98 11.27 -26.34 17.59
N LYS A 99 11.56 -27.27 16.66
CA LYS A 99 11.12 -28.67 16.69
C LYS A 99 9.60 -28.82 16.86
N LEU A 100 8.83 -27.96 16.20
CA LEU A 100 7.37 -27.92 16.32
C LEU A 100 6.66 -28.93 15.42
N GLN A 101 7.37 -29.65 14.56
CA GLN A 101 6.76 -30.72 13.77
C GLN A 101 6.40 -31.89 14.69
N ASP A 102 5.16 -32.37 14.58
CA ASP A 102 4.65 -33.46 15.40
C ASP A 102 5.49 -34.75 15.21
N CYS A 103 5.72 -35.45 16.32
CA CYS A 103 6.58 -36.63 16.35
C CYS A 103 5.90 -37.86 15.74
N HIS A 104 4.58 -37.99 15.90
CA HIS A 104 3.77 -39.11 15.46
C HIS A 104 3.18 -38.88 14.07
N ASP A 105 2.82 -37.64 13.75
CA ASP A 105 2.20 -37.29 12.47
C ASP A 105 2.92 -36.10 11.80
N LYS A 106 3.78 -36.42 10.84
CA LYS A 106 4.65 -35.42 10.17
C LYS A 106 3.89 -34.38 9.34
N GLU A 107 2.58 -34.55 9.13
CA GLU A 107 1.75 -33.55 8.45
C GLU A 107 1.31 -32.40 9.36
N TYR A 108 1.48 -32.54 10.67
CA TYR A 108 1.04 -31.57 11.66
C TYR A 108 2.19 -30.85 12.35
N ILE A 109 1.85 -29.65 12.81
CA ILE A 109 2.67 -28.76 13.62
C ILE A 109 2.01 -28.69 14.98
N SER A 110 2.75 -29.06 16.01
CA SER A 110 2.41 -28.82 17.42
C SER A 110 2.95 -27.45 17.79
N GLY A 111 2.09 -26.43 17.72
CA GLY A 111 2.47 -25.04 17.90
C GLY A 111 2.93 -24.76 19.34
N ASP A 112 3.96 -23.93 19.49
CA ASP A 112 4.29 -23.37 20.80
C ASP A 112 3.33 -22.23 21.18
N LYS A 113 3.56 -21.61 22.35
CA LYS A 113 2.72 -20.50 22.83
C LYS A 113 2.57 -19.38 21.80
N TYR A 114 3.62 -19.02 21.07
CA TYR A 114 3.59 -17.90 20.13
C TYR A 114 2.88 -18.26 18.82
N PHE A 115 3.14 -19.47 18.30
CA PHE A 115 2.44 -20.01 17.15
C PHE A 115 0.94 -20.10 17.41
N GLN A 116 0.55 -20.62 18.57
CA GLN A 116 -0.85 -20.72 18.98
C GLN A 116 -1.53 -19.37 19.07
N GLN A 117 -0.84 -18.35 19.58
CA GLN A 117 -1.37 -16.98 19.65
C GLN A 117 -1.57 -16.33 18.28
N ILE A 118 -0.87 -16.78 17.23
CA ILE A 118 -0.98 -16.21 15.89
C ILE A 118 -2.02 -16.95 15.05
N PHE A 119 -2.05 -18.28 15.15
CA PHE A 119 -2.90 -19.15 14.33
C PHE A 119 -4.19 -19.59 15.04
N ASP A 120 -4.36 -19.21 16.30
CA ASP A 120 -5.50 -19.55 17.17
C ASP A 120 -5.80 -21.05 17.21
N CYS A 121 -4.76 -21.88 17.12
CA CYS A 121 -4.88 -23.34 17.19
C CYS A 121 -3.63 -24.00 17.81
N PRO A 122 -3.81 -25.01 18.69
CA PRO A 122 -2.71 -25.76 19.30
C PRO A 122 -1.96 -26.63 18.29
N ARG A 123 -2.66 -27.11 17.27
CA ARG A 123 -2.16 -28.02 16.26
C ARG A 123 -2.67 -27.60 14.89
N LEU A 124 -1.78 -27.50 13.91
CA LEU A 124 -2.10 -27.05 12.55
C LEU A 124 -1.50 -27.97 11.50
N LYS A 125 -2.24 -28.29 10.45
CA LYS A 125 -1.73 -29.07 9.31
C LYS A 125 -0.92 -28.17 8.35
N PHE A 126 0.19 -28.66 7.80
CA PHE A 126 1.01 -27.88 6.86
C PHE A 126 0.22 -27.37 5.64
N SER A 127 -0.74 -28.16 5.14
CA SER A 127 -1.60 -27.77 4.01
C SER A 127 -2.52 -26.58 4.30
N GLU A 128 -2.79 -26.27 5.58
CA GLU A 128 -3.63 -25.14 5.98
C GLU A 128 -2.86 -23.82 6.09
N ILE A 129 -1.52 -23.88 6.23
CA ILE A 129 -0.66 -22.69 6.38
C ILE A 129 -0.95 -21.62 5.31
N PRO A 130 -1.02 -21.94 4.00
CA PRO A 130 -1.24 -20.92 2.99
C PRO A 130 -2.53 -20.15 3.21
N GLN A 131 -3.61 -20.84 3.60
CA GLN A 131 -4.90 -20.23 3.84
C GLN A 131 -4.86 -19.39 5.12
N ARG A 132 -4.33 -19.92 6.22
CA ARG A 132 -4.19 -19.20 7.50
C ARG A 132 -3.34 -17.93 7.37
N LEU A 133 -2.23 -18.00 6.61
CA LEU A 133 -1.39 -16.85 6.33
C LEU A 133 -2.13 -15.75 5.57
N THR A 134 -3.13 -16.08 4.74
CA THR A 134 -3.83 -15.06 3.94
C THR A 134 -4.46 -13.98 4.82
N ASN A 135 -4.92 -14.32 6.02
CA ASN A 135 -5.49 -13.38 6.98
C ASN A 135 -4.42 -12.58 7.78
N LEU A 136 -3.16 -12.99 7.69
CA LEU A 136 -2.02 -12.38 8.40
C LEU A 136 -1.13 -11.56 7.46
N LEU A 137 -1.47 -11.52 6.17
CA LEU A 137 -0.75 -10.79 5.13
C LEU A 137 -1.60 -9.59 4.68
N LEU A 138 -1.08 -8.41 4.97
CA LEU A 138 -1.67 -7.11 4.66
C LEU A 138 -0.97 -6.47 3.46
N PRO A 139 -1.61 -5.53 2.76
CA PRO A 139 -0.91 -4.70 1.78
C PRO A 139 0.27 -3.96 2.44
N PRO A 140 1.39 -3.76 1.72
CA PRO A 140 2.49 -2.93 2.20
C PRO A 140 2.03 -1.51 2.53
N ASP A 141 2.68 -0.90 3.51
CA ASP A 141 2.40 0.50 3.85
C ASP A 141 2.76 1.42 2.68
N PRO A 142 1.93 2.43 2.37
CA PRO A 142 2.26 3.41 1.36
C PRO A 142 3.44 4.27 1.81
N ILE A 143 4.17 4.82 0.84
CA ILE A 143 5.10 5.92 1.12
C ILE A 143 4.27 7.17 1.35
N VAL A 144 4.42 7.78 2.52
CA VAL A 144 3.69 9.00 2.90
C VAL A 144 4.63 10.21 2.80
N ILE A 145 4.23 11.21 2.03
CA ILE A 145 4.95 12.49 1.91
C ILE A 145 4.01 13.61 2.32
N ASN A 146 4.37 14.32 3.37
CA ASN A 146 3.66 15.52 3.81
C ASN A 146 4.32 16.75 3.22
N HIS A 147 3.52 17.61 2.60
CA HIS A 147 3.97 18.82 1.91
C HIS A 147 3.01 19.98 2.14
N ILE A 148 3.52 21.21 2.04
CA ILE A 148 2.69 22.42 2.06
C ILE A 148 2.82 23.07 0.69
N ILE A 149 1.72 23.07 -0.06
CA ILE A 149 1.61 23.80 -1.32
C ILE A 149 1.50 25.28 -0.96
N ARG A 150 2.55 26.04 -1.27
CA ARG A 150 2.61 27.47 -0.97
C ARG A 150 1.87 28.26 -2.03
N TYR A 151 0.87 29.03 -1.60
CA TYR A 151 0.28 30.08 -2.42
C TYR A 151 1.26 31.26 -2.45
N LYS A 152 1.69 31.64 -3.66
CA LYS A 152 2.33 32.93 -3.87
C LYS A 152 1.23 33.87 -4.33
N GLY A 153 0.77 34.74 -3.43
CA GLY A 153 -0.11 35.83 -3.82
C GLY A 153 0.60 36.69 -4.84
N ASP A 154 -0.01 36.84 -6.02
CA ASP A 154 0.48 37.78 -7.03
C ASP A 154 0.39 39.19 -6.43
N GLY A 155 1.54 39.77 -6.13
CA GLY A 155 1.68 41.21 -6.19
C GLY A 155 1.60 41.64 -7.65
N GLY A 156 0.37 41.89 -8.13
CA GLY A 156 0.08 42.66 -9.34
C GLY A 156 0.35 41.98 -10.70
N ASP A 157 -0.76 41.79 -11.42
CA ASP A 157 -0.87 41.74 -12.89
C ASP A 157 -0.32 40.51 -13.65
N VAL A 158 -1.23 39.72 -14.23
CA VAL A 158 -1.44 39.62 -15.70
C VAL A 158 -2.39 38.42 -15.97
N GLY A 159 -3.58 38.73 -16.49
CA GLY A 159 -4.29 37.89 -17.45
C GLY A 159 -4.85 36.55 -16.96
N HIS A 160 -6.04 36.58 -16.36
CA HIS A 160 -6.93 35.42 -16.34
C HIS A 160 -7.27 34.98 -17.77
N ARG A 161 -6.52 33.99 -18.29
CA ARG A 161 -7.03 33.07 -19.30
C ARG A 161 -7.30 31.73 -18.62
N PRO A 162 -8.57 31.29 -18.51
CA PRO A 162 -8.85 29.89 -18.22
C PRO A 162 -8.48 29.08 -19.47
N LEU A 163 -7.21 28.69 -19.56
CA LEU A 163 -6.76 27.68 -20.51
C LEU A 163 -7.07 26.30 -19.92
N TYR A 164 -8.25 25.77 -20.24
CA TYR A 164 -8.44 24.32 -20.27
C TYR A 164 -7.48 23.76 -21.34
N PRO A 165 -6.62 22.78 -21.05
CA PRO A 165 -7.00 21.39 -21.36
C PRO A 165 -6.36 20.27 -20.48
N VAL A 166 -7.03 19.12 -20.53
CA VAL A 166 -6.56 17.71 -20.39
C VAL A 166 -5.99 17.25 -19.04
N CYS A 167 -6.85 16.55 -18.28
CA CYS A 167 -6.44 15.35 -17.55
C CYS A 167 -6.74 14.15 -18.47
N SER A 168 -5.73 13.65 -19.18
CA SER A 168 -5.84 12.32 -19.81
C SER A 168 -5.72 11.31 -18.67
N GLN A 169 -6.81 10.59 -18.44
CA GLN A 169 -7.12 9.72 -17.30
C GLN A 169 -7.72 10.48 -16.11
N ARG A 170 -8.98 10.90 -16.30
CA ARG A 170 -9.93 11.04 -15.18
C ARG A 170 -9.93 9.72 -14.38
N PRO A 171 -9.79 9.75 -13.05
CA PRO A 171 -10.38 8.70 -12.22
C PRO A 171 -11.89 8.73 -12.51
N LEU A 172 -12.47 7.58 -12.85
CA LEU A 172 -13.93 7.47 -12.89
C LEU A 172 -14.46 7.81 -11.49
N PRO A 173 -15.53 8.61 -11.36
CA PRO A 173 -16.20 8.72 -10.08
C PRO A 173 -16.72 7.34 -9.70
N THR A 174 -16.24 6.81 -8.57
CA THR A 174 -16.86 5.67 -7.89
C THR A 174 -18.19 6.14 -7.32
N HIS A 175 -19.23 6.12 -8.15
CA HIS A 175 -20.60 6.16 -7.65
C HIS A 175 -20.86 4.89 -6.85
N ARG A 176 -21.14 5.05 -5.55
CA ARG A 176 -22.12 4.20 -4.87
C ARG A 176 -23.51 4.63 -5.29
#